data_AF-A0A3N5Z5A2-F1
#
_entry.id   AF-A0A3N5Z5A2-F1
#
_cell.length_a   1.000
_cell.length_b   1.000
_cell.length_c   1.000
_cell.angle_alpha   90.00
_cell.angle_beta   90.00
_cell.angle_gamma   90.00
#
_symmetry.space_group_name_H-M   'P 1'
#
loop_
_entity.id
_entity.type
_entity.pdbx_description
1 polymer ?
#
loop_
_entity_poly.entity_id
_entity_poly.type
_entity_poly.pdbx_seq_one_letter_code
_entity_poly.pdbx_strand_id
1 'polypeptide(L)'
;MDNPSLGVLVSTAAFIGLVHTLAGPDHYVPFIAMAKARGWSMARTMAITFVAGLGHVGSSVVLGALGIFLGWAVGGLEWFEGLRGDLAGWLLLGFG
;
A
#
# COMPACT_ATOMS: atom_id res chain seq x y z
N MET A 1 26.31 4.01 -9.79
CA MET A 1 25.22 4.48 -10.66
C MET A 1 24.20 5.14 -9.76
N ASP A 2 24.28 6.46 -9.62
CA ASP A 2 23.24 7.23 -8.95
C ASP A 2 22.00 7.09 -9.82
N ASN A 3 21.00 6.37 -9.34
CA ASN A 3 19.78 6.15 -10.10
C ASN A 3 18.80 7.29 -9.76
N PRO A 4 18.70 8.35 -10.58
CA PRO A 4 17.78 9.46 -10.31
C PRO A 4 16.33 8.99 -10.15
N SER A 5 15.96 7.82 -10.70
CA SER A 5 14.61 7.26 -10.53
C SER A 5 14.33 6.76 -9.11
N LEU A 6 15.32 6.23 -8.38
CA LEU A 6 15.06 5.72 -7.02
C LEU A 6 14.72 6.86 -6.06
N GLY A 7 15.45 7.97 -6.14
CA GLY A 7 15.17 9.15 -5.32
C GLY A 7 13.78 9.74 -5.60
N VAL A 8 13.36 9.77 -6.87
CA VAL A 8 12.02 10.19 -7.26
C VAL A 8 10.97 9.21 -6.70
N LEU A 9 11.14 7.91 -6.90
CA LEU A 9 10.20 6.89 -6.40
C LEU A 9 10.04 6.93 -4.88
N VAL A 10 11.14 7.01 -4.14
CA VAL A 10 11.11 7.08 -2.67
C VAL A 10 10.45 8.36 -2.19
N SER A 11 10.79 9.50 -2.80
CA SER A 11 10.20 10.80 -2.41
C SER A 11 8.71 10.87 -2.74
N THR A 12 8.28 10.39 -3.90
CA THR A 12 6.87 10.28 -4.27
C THR A 12 6.12 9.32 -3.34
N ALA A 13 6.66 8.14 -3.04
CA ALA A 13 6.04 7.19 -2.13
C ALA A 13 5.88 7.78 -0.72
N ALA A 14 6.90 8.47 -0.20
CA ALA A 14 6.84 9.14 1.09
C ALA A 14 5.79 10.26 1.11
N PHE A 15 5.75 11.09 0.06
CA PHE A 15 4.78 12.18 -0.05
C PHE A 15 3.34 11.66 -0.14
N ILE A 16 3.07 10.70 -1.02
CA ILE A 16 1.74 10.10 -1.16
C ILE A 16 1.32 9.43 0.14
N GLY A 17 2.19 8.62 0.76
CA GLY A 17 1.90 7.96 2.02
C GLY A 17 1.55 8.94 3.15
N LEU A 18 2.30 10.05 3.24
CA LEU A 18 2.03 11.11 4.20
C LEU A 18 0.68 11.79 3.91
N VAL A 19 0.47 12.26 2.67
CA VAL A 19 -0.74 12.99 2.30
C VAL A 19 -1.99 12.13 2.43
N HIS A 20 -1.93 10.87 1.98
CA HIS A 20 -2.99 9.87 2.17
C HIS A 20 -3.36 9.71 3.65
N THR A 21 -2.36 9.51 4.50
CA THR A 21 -2.59 9.30 5.94
C THR A 21 -3.18 10.55 6.61
N LEU A 22 -2.78 11.75 6.17
CA LEU A 22 -3.31 13.01 6.70
C LEU A 22 -4.73 13.32 6.16
N ALA A 23 -4.99 12.99 4.90
CA ALA A 23 -6.28 13.25 4.25
C ALA A 23 -7.35 12.24 4.68
N GLY A 24 -6.97 10.98 4.94
CA GLY A 24 -7.86 9.90 5.36
C GLY A 24 -7.97 9.79 6.88
N PRO A 25 -9.14 10.02 7.50
CA PRO A 25 -9.31 9.86 8.94
C PRO A 25 -9.20 8.40 9.40
N ASP A 26 -9.34 7.44 8.48
CA ASP A 26 -9.36 6.00 8.72
C ASP A 26 -8.01 5.46 9.25
N HIS A 27 -6.90 6.15 9.00
CA HIS A 27 -5.57 5.70 9.42
C HIS A 27 -5.15 6.19 10.81
N TYR A 28 -5.82 7.20 11.39
CA TYR A 28 -5.46 7.74 12.72
C TYR A 28 -6.63 7.83 13.70
N VAL A 29 -7.87 8.09 13.24
CA VAL A 29 -9.04 8.23 14.13
C VAL A 29 -9.31 6.98 14.96
N PRO A 30 -9.22 5.74 14.44
CA PRO A 30 -9.41 4.54 15.26
C PRO A 30 -8.42 4.45 16.43
N PHE A 31 -7.15 4.80 16.21
CA PHE A 31 -6.12 4.78 17.25
C PHE A 31 -6.35 5.87 18.30
N ILE A 32 -6.77 7.06 17.88
CA ILE A 32 -7.15 8.15 18.80
C ILE A 32 -8.35 7.75 19.66
N ALA A 33 -9.38 7.17 19.04
CA ALA A 33 -10.57 6.70 19.75
C ALA A 33 -10.22 5.62 20.78
N MET A 34 -9.39 4.63 20.41
CA MET A 34 -8.89 3.61 21.33
C MET A 34 -8.04 4.21 22.46
N ALA A 35 -7.14 5.13 22.13
CA ALA A 35 -6.28 5.80 23.11
C ALA A 35 -7.11 6.56 24.15
N LYS A 36 -8.15 7.28 23.70
CA LYS A 36 -9.07 8.00 24.59
C LYS A 36 -9.88 7.05 25.46
N ALA A 37 -10.44 5.97 24.89
CA ALA A 37 -11.21 4.99 25.63
C ALA A 37 -10.38 4.22 26.68
N ARG A 38 -9.08 4.03 26.43
CA ARG A 38 -8.17 3.26 27.31
C ARG A 38 -7.20 4.12 28.12
N GLY A 39 -7.32 5.44 28.06
CA GLY A 39 -6.42 6.37 28.77
C GLY A 39 -4.94 6.18 28.42
N TRP A 40 -4.60 5.89 27.16
CA TRP A 40 -3.21 5.71 26.74
C TRP A 40 -2.44 7.03 26.74
N SER A 41 -1.19 6.98 27.18
CA SER A 41 -0.26 8.10 27.00
C SER A 41 0.06 8.31 25.52
N MET A 42 0.43 9.53 25.15
CA MET A 42 0.78 9.87 23.76
C MET A 42 1.89 8.96 23.21
N ALA A 43 2.92 8.68 24.02
CA ALA A 43 4.01 7.79 23.63
C ALA A 43 3.51 6.37 23.29
N ARG A 44 2.58 5.83 24.09
CA ARG A 44 1.99 4.51 23.84
C ARG A 44 1.15 4.51 22.57
N THR A 45 0.33 5.53 22.38
CA THR A 45 -0.50 5.68 21.16
C THR A 45 0.39 5.71 19.93
N MET A 46 1.43 6.56 19.92
CA MET A 46 2.36 6.66 18.80
C MET A 46 3.08 5.33 18.53
N ALA A 47 3.56 4.64 19.57
CA ALA A 47 4.24 3.35 19.41
C ALA A 47 3.31 2.28 18.81
N ILE A 48 2.06 2.18 19.28
CA ILE A 48 1.09 1.20 18.77
C ILE A 48 0.72 1.53 17.33
N THR A 49 0.40 2.79 17.02
CA THR A 49 0.09 3.23 15.65
C THR A 49 1.26 2.97 14.70
N PHE A 50 2.49 3.22 15.14
CA PHE A 50 3.69 2.96 14.34
C PHE A 50 3.87 1.47 14.02
N VAL A 51 3.76 0.60 15.03
CA VAL A 51 3.84 -0.86 14.83
C VAL A 51 2.72 -1.37 13.91
N ALA A 52 1.50 -0.86 14.08
CA ALA A 52 0.38 -1.19 13.21
C ALA A 52 0.63 -0.74 11.75
N GLY A 53 1.16 0.47 11.56
CA GLY A 53 1.56 0.98 10.25
C GLY A 53 2.63 0.13 9.58
N LEU A 54 3.65 -0.31 10.32
CA LEU A 54 4.67 -1.24 9.82
C LEU A 54 4.05 -2.58 9.37
N GLY A 55 3.13 -3.13 10.18
CA GLY A 55 2.42 -4.35 9.82
C GLY A 55 1.56 -4.18 8.56
N HIS A 56 0.82 -3.07 8.48
CA HIS A 56 -0.01 -2.75 7.33
C HIS A 56 0.81 -2.62 6.04
N VAL A 57 1.81 -1.73 6.02
CA VAL A 57 2.66 -1.50 4.83
C VAL A 57 3.47 -2.75 4.49
N GLY A 58 4.07 -3.40 5.49
CA GLY A 58 4.85 -4.61 5.32
C GLY A 58 4.04 -5.75 4.71
N SER A 59 2.79 -5.94 5.15
CA SER A 59 1.89 -6.94 4.57
C SER A 59 1.58 -6.65 3.10
N SER A 60 1.37 -5.39 2.73
CA SER A 60 1.16 -4.97 1.33
C SER A 60 2.38 -5.26 0.46
N VAL A 61 3.60 -5.02 0.97
CA VAL A 61 4.84 -5.36 0.25
C VAL A 61 4.96 -6.87 0.05
N VAL A 62 4.68 -7.67 1.08
CA VAL A 62 4.70 -9.14 0.98
C VAL A 62 3.68 -9.63 -0.04
N LEU A 63 2.45 -9.12 -0.01
CA LEU A 63 1.42 -9.46 -0.98
C LEU A 63 1.81 -9.04 -2.40
N GLY A 64 2.40 -7.86 -2.58
CA GLY A 64 2.91 -7.40 -3.86
C GLY A 64 4.03 -8.29 -4.41
N ALA A 65 4.99 -8.68 -3.56
CA ALA A 65 6.06 -9.60 -3.92
C ALA A 65 5.52 -10.99 -4.29
N LEU A 66 4.54 -11.49 -3.53
CA LEU A 66 3.85 -12.73 -3.85
C LEU A 66 3.10 -12.62 -5.19
N GLY A 67 2.44 -11.49 -5.45
CA GLY A 67 1.78 -11.21 -6.73
C GLY A 67 2.76 -11.23 -7.90
N ILE A 68 3.95 -10.64 -7.76
CA ILE A 68 5.03 -10.71 -8.76
C ILE A 68 5.49 -12.16 -8.96
N PHE A 69 5.73 -12.89 -7.88
CA PHE A 69 6.18 -14.29 -7.95
C PHE A 69 5.15 -15.18 -8.65
N LEU A 70 3.87 -15.07 -8.29
CA LEU A 70 2.78 -15.81 -8.92
C LEU A 70 2.59 -15.37 -10.38
N GLY A 71 2.68 -14.07 -10.66
CA GLY A 71 2.63 -13.54 -12.04
C GLY A 71 3.76 -14.08 -12.91
N TRP A 72 4.97 -14.21 -12.35
CA TRP A 72 6.09 -14.85 -13.04
C TRP A 72 5.86 -16.34 -13.29
N ALA A 73 5.28 -17.06 -12.32
CA ALA A 73 4.93 -18.47 -12.46
C ALA A 73 3.83 -18.71 -13.53
N VAL A 74 2.94 -17.75 -13.73
CA VAL A 74 1.88 -17.78 -14.75
C VAL A 74 2.37 -17.25 -16.11
N GLY A 75 3.51 -16.55 -16.17
CA GLY A 75 4.08 -15.98 -17.40
C GLY A 75 4.37 -16.98 -18.52
N GLY A 76 4.36 -18.28 -18.27
CA GLY A 76 4.37 -19.33 -19.31
C GLY A 76 3.04 -19.53 -20.06
N LEU A 77 1.97 -18.81 -19.67
CA LEU A 77 0.62 -18.87 -20.25
C LEU A 77 0.27 -17.58 -21.00
N GLU A 78 1.20 -17.08 -21.82
CA GLU A 78 1.15 -15.77 -22.51
C GLU A 78 -0.20 -15.47 -23.22
N TRP A 79 -0.83 -16.49 -23.81
CA TRP A 79 -2.12 -16.34 -24.49
C TRP A 79 -3.30 -16.03 -23.53
N PHE A 80 -3.29 -16.61 -22.33
CA PHE A 80 -4.37 -16.44 -21.36
C PHE A 80 -4.27 -15.11 -20.61
N GLU A 81 -3.05 -14.63 -20.36
CA GLU A 81 -2.81 -13.30 -19.77
C GLU A 81 -3.15 -12.15 -20.74
N GLY A 82 -2.91 -12.31 -22.06
CA GLY A 82 -3.30 -11.31 -23.06
C GLY A 82 -4.81 -11.02 -23.08
N LEU A 83 -5.63 -12.07 -23.07
CA LEU A 83 -7.09 -11.94 -23.00
C LEU A 83 -7.58 -11.29 -21.70
N ARG A 84 -6.93 -11.61 -20.57
CA ARG A 84 -7.24 -11.00 -19.26
C ARG A 84 -6.86 -9.52 -19.23
N GLY A 85 -5.67 -9.18 -19.71
CA GLY A 85 -5.15 -7.82 -19.75
C GLY A 85 -6.02 -6.89 -20.60
N ASP A 86 -6.40 -7.35 -21.80
CA ASP A 86 -7.32 -6.62 -22.68
C ASP A 86 -8.67 -6.42 -22.00
N LEU A 87 -9.27 -7.47 -21.43
CA LEU A 87 -10.57 -7.37 -20.76
C LEU A 87 -10.53 -6.40 -19.57
N ALA A 88 -9.47 -6.43 -18.76
CA ALA A 88 -9.29 -5.50 -17.64
C ALA A 88 -9.14 -4.05 -18.13
N GLY A 89 -8.37 -3.83 -19.22
CA GLY A 89 -8.21 -2.52 -19.84
C GLY A 89 -9.54 -1.97 -20.41
N TRP A 90 -10.31 -2.81 -21.10
CA TRP A 90 -11.62 -2.45 -21.63
C TRP A 90 -12.64 -2.15 -20.53
N LEU A 91 -12.62 -2.91 -19.43
CA LEU A 91 -13.49 -2.63 -18.28
C LEU A 91 -13.12 -1.33 -17.56
N LEU A 92 -11.82 -1.04 -17.40
CA LEU A 92 -11.35 0.24 -16.85
C LEU A 92 -11.70 1.43 -17.76
N LEU A 93 -11.62 1.27 -19.08
CA LEU A 93 -12.02 2.34 -20.01
C LEU A 93 -13.53 2.53 -20.11
N GLY A 94 -14.31 1.46 -19.94
CA GLY A 94 -15.77 1.51 -20.03
C GLY A 94 -16.49 1.89 -18.73
N PHE A 95 -15.90 1.58 -17.57
CA PHE A 95 -16.53 1.73 -16.25
C PHE A 95 -15.67 2.49 -15.22
N GLY A 96 -14.44 2.88 -15.58
CA GLY A 96 -13.54 3.69 -14.73
C GLY A 96 -13.83 5.18 -14.77
#